data_AF-A0A1Q3QE08-F1
#
_entry.id   AF-A0A1Q3QE08-F1
#
_cell.length_a   1.000
_cell.length_b   1.000
_cell.length_c   1.000
_cell.angle_alpha   90.00
_cell.angle_beta   90.00
_cell.angle_gamma   90.00
#
_symmetry.space_group_name_H-M   'P 1'
#
loop_
_entity.id
_entity.type
_entity.pdbx_description
1 polymer ?
#
loop_
_entity_poly.entity_id
_entity_poly.type
_entity_poly.pdbx_seq_one_letter_code
_entity_poly.pdbx_strand_id
1 'polypeptide(L)'
;MRNIFYTIIITLVALVFVACNPQSEAPRLLAVAEGLVDINPDSAMLLIDSLFYPEKSLSHEQYMRFLVTQVQAKYKTRRPVHEDTLIFRARDYFSDRGKEPRMAALAWFYSGCIHRERRVYEKAMEHYLTAGDYAAKAGDTGLQGLIQYNLGDLFAEQDLYSKALQSYKTATQFYNEQPEKEAYSLSAVGRMFLLDKNPDSAFFYFQKGLNTAKHTDDKILQSLLAQNIGVAYQETGQYIEAEKYLLQSLQYNPDKKDQTRYYLNFAKLYSQMERQDSAAFYTGKLQHNVDSSENNYLKASAYQFLAEWEKARGNNDEAFGYQDKRINSLNRIMDDRKNQSVYEIEQKYNYEQQQNQFDSRFRKAERFITILIVVILTGALTFTLYAFKQRNKQFQALQKIDILRNMADEQKRLHDTSELDAKRKIRRLMMEKFDTVKKVALLNSTIKENDSTKKVLEKLNKIVYGENFEEEWPALLQVFNEINPDVSNVLRQQYPQLTNNEFRVFILSYAKFSPKEIAVVLNLTYDTVLTLRSSIRKKIKMSGSGSDDLLFF
;
A
#
# COMPACT_ATOMS: atom_id res chain seq x y z
N MET A 1 36.04 -75.73 3.47
CA MET A 1 35.48 -74.78 4.46
C MET A 1 35.75 -73.32 4.11
N ARG A 2 36.99 -72.90 3.79
CA ARG A 2 37.34 -71.49 3.50
C ARG A 2 36.52 -70.86 2.36
N ASN A 3 36.26 -71.58 1.28
CA ASN A 3 35.47 -71.05 0.14
C ASN A 3 33.97 -70.89 0.45
N ILE A 4 33.41 -71.70 1.35
CA ILE A 4 32.00 -71.58 1.79
C ILE A 4 31.83 -70.35 2.69
N PHE A 5 32.84 -70.05 3.51
CA PHE A 5 32.85 -68.85 4.35
C PHE A 5 32.92 -67.56 3.52
N TYR A 6 33.74 -67.54 2.45
CA TYR A 6 33.81 -66.40 1.53
C TYR A 6 32.53 -66.23 0.70
N THR A 7 31.88 -67.30 0.23
CA THR A 7 30.60 -67.17 -0.49
C THR A 7 29.48 -66.70 0.43
N ILE A 8 29.45 -67.13 1.69
CA ILE A 8 28.50 -66.61 2.70
C ILE A 8 28.76 -65.12 2.98
N ILE A 9 30.02 -64.70 3.12
CA ILE A 9 30.35 -63.28 3.32
C ILE A 9 30.00 -62.45 2.10
N ILE A 10 30.30 -62.90 0.88
CA ILE A 10 29.99 -62.17 -0.36
C ILE A 10 28.47 -62.07 -0.57
N THR A 11 27.71 -63.13 -0.24
CA THR A 11 26.24 -63.09 -0.30
C THR A 11 25.64 -62.21 0.80
N LEU A 12 26.18 -62.22 2.02
CA LEU A 12 25.78 -61.28 3.08
C LEU A 12 26.10 -59.83 2.71
N VAL A 13 27.29 -59.57 2.15
CA VAL A 13 27.71 -58.23 1.71
C VAL A 13 26.85 -57.77 0.53
N ALA A 14 26.55 -58.63 -0.44
CA ALA A 14 25.64 -58.32 -1.54
C ALA A 14 24.20 -58.07 -1.05
N LEU A 15 23.72 -58.80 -0.04
CA LEU A 15 22.43 -58.55 0.61
C LEU A 15 22.42 -57.20 1.35
N VAL A 16 23.54 -56.80 1.96
CA VAL A 16 23.70 -55.47 2.59
C VAL A 16 23.68 -54.35 1.54
N PHE A 17 24.18 -54.57 0.32
CA PHE A 17 24.09 -53.58 -0.78
C PHE A 17 22.71 -53.50 -1.44
N VAL A 18 21.92 -54.57 -1.43
CA VAL A 18 20.51 -54.54 -1.91
C VAL A 18 19.56 -53.94 -0.85
N ALA A 19 19.91 -54.03 0.43
CA ALA A 19 19.07 -53.61 1.55
C ALA A 19 18.90 -52.09 1.72
N CYS A 20 19.48 -51.25 0.86
CA CYS A 20 19.48 -49.78 1.01
C CYS A 20 19.07 -49.01 -0.26
N ASN A 21 18.27 -49.62 -1.14
CA ASN A 21 17.79 -48.95 -2.35
C ASN A 21 16.51 -48.14 -2.10
N PRO A 22 16.41 -46.91 -2.66
CA PRO A 22 15.17 -46.13 -2.66
C PRO A 22 14.00 -46.92 -3.28
N GLN A 23 12.84 -46.85 -2.64
CA GLN A 23 11.59 -47.41 -3.13
C GLN A 23 10.97 -46.46 -4.16
N SER A 24 11.05 -46.79 -5.44
CA SER A 24 10.54 -45.95 -6.54
C SER A 24 9.04 -45.67 -6.46
N GLU A 25 8.27 -46.58 -5.85
CA GLU A 25 6.82 -46.48 -5.69
C GLU A 25 6.40 -45.60 -4.50
N ALA A 26 7.34 -45.20 -3.63
CA ALA A 26 7.04 -44.50 -2.38
C ALA A 26 6.20 -43.22 -2.56
N PRO A 27 6.48 -42.33 -3.55
CA PRO A 27 5.65 -41.14 -3.78
C PRO A 27 4.19 -41.48 -4.10
N ARG A 28 3.95 -42.55 -4.86
CA ARG A 28 2.60 -43.00 -5.23
C ARG A 28 1.87 -43.58 -4.02
N LEU A 29 2.54 -44.42 -3.24
CA LEU A 29 1.96 -45.03 -2.03
C LEU A 29 1.59 -43.95 -1.01
N LEU A 30 2.45 -42.94 -0.81
CA LEU A 30 2.16 -41.80 0.05
C LEU A 30 0.92 -41.03 -0.41
N ALA A 31 0.82 -40.71 -1.71
CA ALA A 31 -0.33 -39.98 -2.24
C ALA A 31 -1.65 -40.75 -2.06
N VAL A 32 -1.63 -42.08 -2.20
CA VAL A 32 -2.80 -42.92 -1.94
C VAL A 32 -3.13 -42.96 -0.44
N ALA A 33 -2.13 -43.05 0.42
CA ALA A 33 -2.32 -43.02 1.87
C ALA A 33 -2.98 -41.69 2.32
N GLU A 34 -2.52 -40.56 1.80
CA GLU A 34 -3.08 -39.24 2.07
C GLU A 34 -4.55 -39.12 1.64
N GLY A 35 -4.93 -39.70 0.51
CA GLY A 35 -6.32 -39.73 0.04
C GLY A 35 -7.23 -40.63 0.88
N LEU A 36 -6.66 -41.66 1.53
CA LEU A 36 -7.42 -42.62 2.34
C LEU A 36 -7.48 -42.24 3.82
N VAL A 37 -6.53 -41.45 4.34
CA VAL A 37 -6.34 -41.32 5.79
C VAL A 37 -7.56 -40.78 6.55
N ASP A 38 -8.39 -39.96 5.90
CA ASP A 38 -9.62 -39.43 6.51
C ASP A 38 -10.83 -40.38 6.40
N ILE A 39 -10.84 -41.28 5.41
CA ILE A 39 -11.97 -42.17 5.08
C ILE A 39 -11.73 -43.58 5.62
N ASN A 40 -10.54 -44.14 5.35
CA ASN A 40 -10.10 -45.48 5.70
C ASN A 40 -8.70 -45.42 6.34
N PRO A 41 -8.59 -44.99 7.62
CA PRO A 41 -7.31 -44.76 8.28
C PRO A 41 -6.48 -46.04 8.44
N ASP A 42 -7.10 -47.22 8.61
CA ASP A 42 -6.37 -48.50 8.70
C ASP A 42 -5.67 -48.84 7.38
N SER A 43 -6.35 -48.66 6.24
CA SER A 43 -5.76 -48.86 4.91
C SER A 43 -4.64 -47.86 4.64
N ALA A 44 -4.82 -46.59 5.04
CA ALA A 44 -3.77 -45.60 4.96
C ALA A 44 -2.55 -45.99 5.82
N MET A 45 -2.79 -46.48 7.04
CA MET A 45 -1.73 -46.94 7.94
C MET A 45 -0.95 -48.11 7.35
N LEU A 46 -1.62 -49.08 6.69
CA LEU A 46 -0.96 -50.18 6.00
C LEU A 46 -0.04 -49.69 4.87
N LEU A 47 -0.48 -48.70 4.08
CA LEU A 47 0.35 -48.11 3.04
C LEU A 47 1.56 -47.39 3.64
N ILE A 48 1.36 -46.64 4.74
CA ILE A 48 2.45 -45.97 5.46
C ILE A 48 3.45 -46.99 6.02
N ASP A 49 2.97 -48.08 6.64
CA ASP A 49 3.81 -49.14 7.20
C ASP A 49 4.59 -49.90 6.10
N SER A 50 4.11 -49.86 4.84
CA SER A 50 4.79 -50.48 3.68
C SER A 50 5.94 -49.65 3.10
N LEU A 51 6.15 -48.42 3.56
CA LEU A 51 7.20 -47.52 3.07
C LEU A 51 8.54 -47.81 3.75
N PHE A 52 9.55 -48.22 2.97
CA PHE A 52 10.91 -48.45 3.46
C PHE A 52 11.86 -47.31 3.07
N TYR A 53 12.70 -46.90 4.02
CA TYR A 53 13.65 -45.78 3.86
C TYR A 53 13.01 -44.52 3.25
N PRO A 54 11.88 -44.03 3.80
CA PRO A 54 11.15 -42.89 3.23
C PRO A 54 12.03 -41.64 3.06
N GLU A 55 13.05 -41.46 3.90
CA GLU A 55 14.03 -40.36 3.81
C GLU A 55 14.93 -40.41 2.57
N LYS A 56 15.09 -41.58 1.95
CA LYS A 56 15.84 -41.77 0.69
C LYS A 56 14.92 -41.91 -0.52
N SER A 57 13.70 -42.40 -0.29
CA SER A 57 12.72 -42.73 -1.35
C SER A 57 11.82 -41.56 -1.74
N LEU A 58 11.70 -40.54 -0.88
CA LEU A 58 10.83 -39.39 -1.08
C LEU A 58 11.65 -38.10 -1.28
N SER A 59 11.09 -37.15 -2.03
CA SER A 59 11.62 -35.78 -2.02
C SER A 59 11.53 -35.20 -0.60
N HIS A 60 12.30 -34.15 -0.31
CA HIS A 60 12.28 -33.54 1.02
C HIS A 60 10.87 -33.10 1.45
N GLU A 61 10.11 -32.51 0.53
CA GLU A 61 8.72 -32.10 0.78
C GLU A 61 7.81 -33.31 1.03
N GLN A 62 7.90 -34.34 0.19
CA GLN A 62 7.13 -35.58 0.35
C GLN A 62 7.46 -36.29 1.67
N TYR A 63 8.73 -36.27 2.09
CA TYR A 63 9.12 -36.80 3.39
C TYR A 63 8.46 -36.02 4.55
N MET A 64 8.37 -34.68 4.46
CA MET A 64 7.64 -33.90 5.47
C MET A 64 6.14 -34.22 5.48
N ARG A 65 5.53 -34.44 4.31
CA ARG A 65 4.14 -34.90 4.22
C ARG A 65 3.95 -36.30 4.83
N PHE A 66 4.86 -37.22 4.54
CA PHE A 66 4.88 -38.57 5.13
C PHE A 66 4.88 -38.51 6.66
N LEU A 67 5.70 -37.65 7.28
CA LEU A 67 5.72 -37.50 8.75
C LEU A 67 4.36 -37.06 9.30
N VAL A 68 3.67 -36.13 8.63
CA VAL A 68 2.32 -35.70 9.02
C VAL A 68 1.30 -36.83 8.85
N THR A 69 1.29 -37.46 7.68
CA THR A 69 0.34 -38.53 7.33
C THR A 69 0.52 -39.76 8.22
N GLN A 70 1.76 -40.11 8.59
CA GLN A 70 2.05 -41.19 9.52
C GLN A 70 1.44 -40.94 10.89
N VAL A 71 1.67 -39.77 11.48
CA VAL A 71 1.10 -39.43 12.79
C VAL A 71 -0.42 -39.33 12.71
N GLN A 72 -0.97 -38.78 11.63
CA GLN A 72 -2.42 -38.73 11.37
C GLN A 72 -3.04 -40.13 11.33
N ALA A 73 -2.44 -41.05 10.58
CA ALA A 73 -2.91 -42.42 10.45
C ALA A 73 -2.81 -43.16 11.80
N LYS A 74 -1.68 -43.05 12.51
CA LYS A 74 -1.52 -43.61 13.86
C LYS A 74 -2.59 -43.09 14.82
N TYR A 75 -2.79 -41.78 14.86
CA TYR A 75 -3.78 -41.15 15.74
C TYR A 75 -5.20 -41.65 15.45
N LYS A 76 -5.61 -41.68 14.17
CA LYS A 76 -6.95 -42.14 13.77
C LYS A 76 -7.17 -43.64 14.00
N THR A 77 -6.11 -44.45 13.90
CA THR A 77 -6.13 -45.88 14.22
C THR A 77 -5.89 -46.18 15.71
N ARG A 78 -5.89 -45.15 16.57
CA ARG A 78 -5.71 -45.24 18.03
C ARG A 78 -4.39 -45.90 18.44
N ARG A 79 -3.34 -45.73 17.63
CA ARG A 79 -1.96 -46.08 18.00
C ARG A 79 -1.34 -44.90 18.77
N PRO A 80 -0.52 -45.16 19.80
CA PRO A 80 0.18 -44.09 20.54
C PRO A 80 1.04 -43.24 19.60
N VAL A 81 1.01 -41.92 19.78
CA VAL A 81 1.82 -40.98 18.97
C VAL A 81 2.84 -40.20 19.78
N HIS A 82 2.80 -40.28 21.12
CA HIS A 82 3.69 -39.51 22.00
C HIS A 82 5.20 -39.63 21.71
N GLU A 83 5.69 -40.62 20.98
CA GLU A 83 7.10 -40.76 20.59
C GLU A 83 7.46 -40.14 19.22
N ASP A 84 6.47 -39.75 18.41
CA ASP A 84 6.65 -39.30 17.03
C ASP A 84 7.17 -37.85 16.90
N THR A 85 8.34 -37.55 17.47
CA THR A 85 8.89 -36.19 17.54
C THR A 85 9.31 -35.59 16.20
N LEU A 86 9.45 -36.40 15.15
CA LEU A 86 9.80 -35.91 13.82
C LEU A 86 8.72 -35.01 13.22
N ILE A 87 7.47 -35.08 13.71
CA ILE A 87 6.39 -34.18 13.32
C ILE A 87 6.75 -32.70 13.51
N PHE A 88 7.58 -32.38 14.52
CA PHE A 88 7.96 -30.99 14.80
C PHE A 88 8.81 -30.40 13.66
N ARG A 89 9.59 -31.24 12.97
CA ARG A 89 10.35 -30.83 11.78
C ARG A 89 9.41 -30.53 10.61
N ALA A 90 8.38 -31.35 10.42
CA ALA A 90 7.36 -31.11 9.40
C ALA A 90 6.54 -29.84 9.70
N ARG A 91 6.18 -29.64 10.98
CA ARG A 91 5.52 -28.41 11.47
C ARG A 91 6.33 -27.17 11.10
N ASP A 92 7.62 -27.15 11.43
CA ASP A 92 8.48 -25.99 11.14
C ASP A 92 8.60 -25.77 9.61
N TYR A 93 8.80 -26.86 8.85
CA TYR A 93 8.89 -26.83 7.39
C TYR A 93 7.63 -26.21 6.72
N PHE A 94 6.43 -26.65 7.12
CA PHE A 94 5.18 -26.16 6.53
C PHE A 94 4.80 -24.75 7.04
N SER A 95 5.30 -24.35 8.21
CA SER A 95 5.08 -23.01 8.76
C SER A 95 5.87 -21.93 8.03
N ASP A 96 7.15 -22.20 7.73
CA ASP A 96 8.06 -21.22 7.12
C ASP A 96 7.68 -20.87 5.67
N ARG A 97 7.02 -21.79 4.96
CA ARG A 97 6.79 -21.63 3.51
C ARG A 97 5.44 -21.07 3.14
N GLY A 98 4.46 -21.04 4.04
CA GLY A 98 3.12 -20.46 3.83
C GLY A 98 2.30 -20.98 2.63
N LYS A 99 2.85 -21.92 1.84
CA LYS A 99 2.26 -22.42 0.59
C LYS A 99 1.20 -23.49 0.80
N GLU A 100 1.30 -24.25 1.90
CA GLU A 100 0.38 -25.34 2.23
C GLU A 100 -0.23 -25.14 3.63
N PRO A 101 -1.18 -24.19 3.79
CA PRO A 101 -1.75 -23.87 5.09
C PRO A 101 -2.45 -25.08 5.73
N ARG A 102 -3.04 -25.97 4.93
CA ARG A 102 -3.65 -27.21 5.43
C ARG A 102 -2.61 -28.16 6.05
N MET A 103 -1.46 -28.36 5.41
CA MET A 103 -0.38 -29.21 5.95
C MET A 103 0.23 -28.60 7.20
N ALA A 104 0.42 -27.27 7.22
CA ALA A 104 0.85 -26.57 8.43
C ALA A 104 -0.14 -26.79 9.59
N ALA A 105 -1.45 -26.63 9.33
CA ALA A 105 -2.49 -26.86 10.33
C ALA A 105 -2.47 -28.29 10.87
N LEU A 106 -2.39 -29.31 10.01
CA LEU A 106 -2.31 -30.71 10.42
C LEU A 106 -1.04 -30.98 11.23
N ALA A 107 0.11 -30.48 10.80
CA ALA A 107 1.37 -30.67 11.52
C ALA A 107 1.36 -30.02 12.91
N TRP A 108 0.83 -28.79 13.04
CA TRP A 108 0.63 -28.14 14.33
C TRP A 108 -0.38 -28.90 15.20
N PHE A 109 -1.52 -29.32 14.62
CA PHE A 109 -2.54 -30.07 15.33
C PHE A 109 -1.99 -31.38 15.91
N TYR A 110 -1.31 -32.20 15.10
CA TYR A 110 -0.73 -33.45 15.57
C TYR A 110 0.45 -33.25 16.52
N SER A 111 1.22 -32.17 16.36
CA SER A 111 2.19 -31.75 17.37
C SER A 111 1.51 -31.44 18.72
N GLY A 112 0.33 -30.82 18.69
CA GLY A 112 -0.52 -30.59 19.87
C GLY A 112 -1.02 -31.90 20.49
N CYS A 113 -1.49 -32.85 19.67
CA CYS A 113 -1.90 -34.18 20.15
C CYS A 113 -0.75 -34.92 20.86
N ILE A 114 0.46 -34.85 20.33
CA ILE A 114 1.65 -35.44 20.96
C ILE A 114 1.93 -34.81 22.32
N HIS A 115 1.85 -33.48 22.43
CA HIS A 115 2.00 -32.82 23.72
C HIS A 115 0.88 -33.17 24.69
N ARG A 116 -0.37 -33.33 24.21
CA ARG A 116 -1.49 -33.78 25.03
C ARG A 116 -1.28 -35.20 25.56
N GLU A 117 -0.85 -36.15 24.73
CA GLU A 117 -0.51 -37.52 25.18
C GLU A 117 0.65 -37.53 26.19
N ARG A 118 1.62 -36.61 26.04
CA ARG A 118 2.69 -36.37 27.01
C ARG A 118 2.24 -35.58 28.25
N ARG A 119 0.97 -35.17 28.33
CA ARG A 119 0.39 -34.36 29.42
C ARG A 119 1.06 -32.99 29.60
N VAL A 120 1.63 -32.46 28.53
CA VAL A 120 2.19 -31.09 28.46
C VAL A 120 1.12 -30.18 27.86
N TYR A 121 0.06 -29.95 28.64
CA TYR A 121 -1.17 -29.29 28.17
C TYR A 121 -0.98 -27.84 27.71
N GLU A 122 -0.01 -27.13 28.28
CA GLU A 122 0.33 -25.75 27.90
C GLU A 122 0.76 -25.66 26.43
N LYS A 123 1.69 -26.55 26.03
CA LYS A 123 2.16 -26.66 24.64
C LYS A 123 1.09 -27.22 23.72
N ALA A 124 0.27 -28.15 24.22
CA ALA A 124 -0.87 -28.65 23.45
C ALA A 124 -1.84 -27.51 23.10
N MET A 125 -2.16 -26.64 24.06
CA MET A 125 -3.00 -25.46 23.85
C MET A 125 -2.39 -24.51 22.82
N GLU A 126 -1.12 -24.10 23.00
CA GLU A 126 -0.41 -23.23 22.05
C GLU A 126 -0.43 -23.79 20.61
N HIS A 127 -0.15 -25.09 20.48
CA HIS A 127 -0.13 -25.76 19.19
C HIS A 127 -1.52 -25.89 18.57
N TYR A 128 -2.55 -26.16 19.34
CA TYR A 128 -3.93 -26.20 18.85
C TYR A 128 -4.43 -24.82 18.40
N LEU A 129 -4.11 -23.76 19.14
CA LEU A 129 -4.45 -22.39 18.75
C LEU A 129 -3.76 -22.01 17.43
N THR A 130 -2.47 -22.29 17.32
CA THR A 130 -1.70 -22.05 16.08
C THR A 130 -2.22 -22.90 14.91
N ALA A 131 -2.59 -24.16 15.16
CA ALA A 131 -3.23 -25.00 14.16
C ALA A 131 -4.56 -24.38 13.67
N GLY A 132 -5.32 -23.77 14.58
CA GLY A 132 -6.58 -23.08 14.29
C GLY A 132 -6.40 -21.93 13.30
N ASP A 133 -5.36 -21.11 13.48
CA ASP A 133 -5.01 -20.03 12.55
C ASP A 133 -4.70 -20.55 11.14
N TYR A 134 -3.92 -21.63 11.04
CA TYR A 134 -3.59 -22.24 9.75
C TYR A 134 -4.81 -22.93 9.10
N ALA A 135 -5.67 -23.59 9.90
CA ALA A 135 -6.89 -24.21 9.41
C ALA A 135 -7.86 -23.14 8.85
N ALA A 136 -7.97 -21.99 9.52
CA ALA A 136 -8.74 -20.85 9.04
C ALA A 136 -8.16 -20.29 7.72
N LYS A 137 -6.84 -20.16 7.59
CA LYS A 137 -6.18 -19.76 6.33
C LYS A 137 -6.41 -20.79 5.20
N ALA A 138 -6.51 -22.07 5.53
CA ALA A 138 -6.77 -23.14 4.58
C ALA A 138 -8.26 -23.23 4.17
N GLY A 139 -9.18 -22.61 4.92
CA GLY A 139 -10.61 -22.79 4.74
C GLY A 139 -11.11 -24.21 5.06
N ASP A 140 -10.34 -25.00 5.80
CA ASP A 140 -10.67 -26.39 6.14
C ASP A 140 -11.55 -26.43 7.39
N THR A 141 -12.86 -26.30 7.20
CA THR A 141 -13.86 -26.28 8.29
C THR A 141 -13.84 -27.58 9.10
N GLY A 142 -13.61 -28.72 8.45
CA GLY A 142 -13.48 -30.01 9.13
C GLY A 142 -12.31 -30.03 10.12
N LEU A 143 -11.16 -29.48 9.73
CA LEU A 143 -10.01 -29.35 10.61
C LEU A 143 -10.24 -28.30 11.72
N GLN A 144 -10.90 -27.18 11.40
CA GLN A 144 -11.30 -26.19 12.42
C GLN A 144 -12.21 -26.82 13.49
N GLY A 145 -13.19 -27.63 13.09
CA GLY A 145 -14.04 -28.37 14.02
C GLY A 145 -13.26 -29.36 14.89
N LEU A 146 -12.27 -30.06 14.30
CA LEU A 146 -11.43 -31.01 15.02
C LEU A 146 -10.55 -30.32 16.07
N ILE A 147 -9.97 -29.18 15.72
CA ILE A 147 -9.18 -28.36 16.64
C ILE A 147 -10.05 -27.86 17.79
N GLN A 148 -11.23 -27.30 17.50
CA GLN A 148 -12.15 -26.83 18.54
C GLN A 148 -12.65 -27.94 19.45
N TYR A 149 -12.88 -29.15 18.92
CA TYR A 149 -13.21 -30.31 19.75
C TYR A 149 -12.08 -30.65 20.72
N ASN A 150 -10.83 -30.66 20.26
CA ASN A 150 -9.67 -30.97 21.11
C ASN A 150 -9.34 -29.85 22.11
N LEU A 151 -9.59 -28.59 21.77
CA LEU A 151 -9.55 -27.48 22.72
C LEU A 151 -10.62 -27.68 23.81
N GLY A 152 -11.83 -28.10 23.42
CA GLY A 152 -12.90 -28.44 24.35
C GLY A 152 -12.51 -29.56 25.32
N ASP A 153 -11.88 -30.63 24.81
CA ASP A 153 -11.31 -31.70 25.64
C ASP A 153 -10.29 -31.17 26.65
N LEU A 154 -9.39 -30.30 26.21
CA LEU A 154 -8.35 -29.73 27.06
C LEU A 154 -8.94 -28.88 28.20
N PHE A 155 -9.97 -28.07 27.90
CA PHE A 155 -10.71 -27.33 28.92
C PHE A 155 -11.48 -28.26 29.87
N ALA A 156 -12.12 -29.31 29.34
CA ALA A 156 -12.87 -30.26 30.15
C ALA A 156 -11.98 -31.06 31.11
N GLU A 157 -10.76 -31.43 30.69
CA GLU A 157 -9.75 -32.07 31.54
C GLU A 157 -9.31 -31.17 32.72
N GLN A 158 -9.50 -29.85 32.60
CA GLN A 158 -9.22 -28.86 33.64
C GLN A 158 -10.47 -28.36 34.37
N ASP A 159 -11.61 -29.04 34.21
CA ASP A 159 -12.91 -28.67 34.79
C ASP A 159 -13.43 -27.27 34.38
N LEU A 160 -12.89 -26.70 33.29
CA LEU A 160 -13.35 -25.44 32.73
C LEU A 160 -14.58 -25.67 31.83
N TYR A 161 -15.66 -26.21 32.41
CA TYR A 161 -16.81 -26.73 31.67
C TYR A 161 -17.50 -25.70 30.78
N SER A 162 -17.59 -24.44 31.19
CA SER A 162 -18.19 -23.38 30.36
C SER A 162 -17.38 -23.11 29.09
N LYS A 163 -16.04 -23.14 29.18
CA LYS A 163 -15.16 -23.00 28.00
C LYS A 163 -15.18 -24.24 27.14
N ALA A 164 -15.13 -25.42 27.75
CA ALA A 164 -15.28 -26.67 27.03
C ALA A 164 -16.58 -26.70 26.22
N LEU A 165 -17.70 -26.31 26.85
CA LEU A 165 -19.01 -26.19 26.21
C LEU A 165 -18.98 -25.22 25.02
N GLN A 166 -18.34 -24.05 25.16
CA GLN A 166 -18.18 -23.09 24.07
C GLN A 166 -17.41 -23.72 22.90
N SER A 167 -16.24 -24.29 23.15
CA SER A 167 -15.41 -24.92 22.12
C SER A 167 -16.12 -26.08 21.43
N TYR A 168 -16.80 -26.96 22.17
CA TYR A 168 -17.58 -28.05 21.57
C TYR A 168 -18.76 -27.54 20.73
N LYS A 169 -19.45 -26.46 21.16
CA LYS A 169 -20.51 -25.83 20.35
C LYS A 169 -19.95 -25.24 19.06
N THR A 170 -18.79 -24.59 19.12
CA THR A 170 -18.09 -24.08 17.93
C THR A 170 -17.68 -25.25 17.01
N ALA A 171 -17.19 -26.36 17.56
CA ALA A 171 -16.90 -27.57 16.79
C ALA A 171 -18.15 -28.11 16.05
N THR A 172 -19.30 -28.17 16.73
CA THR A 172 -20.58 -28.57 16.11
C THR A 172 -20.95 -27.67 14.93
N GLN A 173 -20.73 -26.36 15.02
CA GLN A 173 -21.00 -25.42 13.92
C GLN A 173 -20.12 -25.68 12.69
N PHE A 174 -18.85 -26.02 12.91
CA PHE A 174 -17.92 -26.36 11.83
C PHE A 174 -18.19 -27.72 11.17
N TYR A 175 -18.87 -28.64 11.86
CA TYR A 175 -19.23 -29.96 11.34
C TYR A 175 -20.61 -30.04 10.68
N ASN A 176 -21.20 -28.92 10.28
CA ASN A 176 -22.54 -28.86 9.67
C ASN A 176 -22.75 -29.82 8.48
N GLU A 177 -21.70 -30.21 7.76
CA GLU A 177 -21.73 -31.15 6.63
C GLU A 177 -21.11 -32.53 6.96
N GLN A 178 -20.76 -32.77 8.23
CA GLN A 178 -20.09 -33.98 8.70
C GLN A 178 -20.85 -34.59 9.89
N PRO A 179 -21.98 -35.29 9.63
CA PRO A 179 -22.96 -35.66 10.64
C PRO A 179 -22.38 -36.52 11.77
N GLU A 180 -21.47 -37.44 11.46
CA GLU A 180 -20.80 -38.28 12.46
C GLU A 180 -19.99 -37.42 13.43
N LYS A 181 -19.16 -36.51 12.91
CA LYS A 181 -18.34 -35.60 13.73
C LYS A 181 -19.20 -34.61 14.51
N GLU A 182 -20.29 -34.11 13.92
CA GLU A 182 -21.28 -33.29 14.63
C GLU A 182 -21.83 -34.06 15.83
N ALA A 183 -22.21 -35.34 15.65
CA ALA A 183 -22.78 -36.16 16.71
C ALA A 183 -21.78 -36.46 17.85
N TYR A 184 -20.49 -36.64 17.56
CA TYR A 184 -19.45 -36.70 18.60
C TYR A 184 -19.36 -35.37 19.39
N SER A 185 -19.43 -34.22 18.72
CA SER A 185 -19.45 -32.90 19.39
C SER A 185 -20.71 -32.70 20.22
N LEU A 186 -21.88 -33.10 19.73
CA LEU A 186 -23.14 -33.07 20.49
C LEU A 186 -23.08 -33.93 21.75
N SER A 187 -22.44 -35.10 21.68
CA SER A 187 -22.17 -35.95 22.85
C SER A 187 -21.31 -35.21 23.89
N ALA A 188 -20.27 -34.51 23.45
CA ALA A 188 -19.43 -33.73 24.35
C ALA A 188 -20.17 -32.53 24.97
N VAL A 189 -21.00 -31.83 24.19
CA VAL A 189 -21.89 -30.77 24.67
C VAL A 189 -22.85 -31.28 25.74
N GLY A 190 -23.53 -32.41 25.49
CA GLY A 190 -24.43 -33.03 26.45
C GLY A 190 -23.73 -33.42 27.76
N ARG A 191 -22.50 -33.94 27.67
CA ARG A 191 -21.68 -34.23 28.86
C ARG A 191 -21.39 -32.98 29.68
N MET A 192 -21.07 -31.85 29.03
CA MET A 192 -20.81 -30.59 29.75
C MET A 192 -22.06 -30.11 30.49
N PHE A 193 -23.24 -30.19 29.86
CA PHE A 193 -24.50 -29.85 30.54
C PHE A 193 -24.80 -30.78 31.72
N LEU A 194 -24.52 -32.09 31.60
CA LEU A 194 -24.73 -33.03 32.70
C LEU A 194 -23.81 -32.73 33.88
N LEU A 195 -22.54 -32.41 33.63
CA LEU A 195 -21.58 -32.00 34.66
C LEU A 195 -21.98 -30.67 35.32
N ASP A 196 -22.54 -29.75 34.54
CA ASP A 196 -23.09 -28.46 35.00
C ASP A 196 -24.50 -28.59 35.64
N LYS A 197 -24.95 -29.82 35.94
CA LYS A 197 -26.25 -30.10 36.59
C LYS A 197 -27.48 -29.61 35.82
N ASN A 198 -27.39 -29.59 34.49
CA ASN A 198 -28.47 -29.25 33.56
C ASN A 198 -28.91 -30.49 32.74
N PRO A 199 -29.58 -31.49 33.36
CA PRO A 199 -29.86 -32.78 32.73
C PRO A 199 -30.81 -32.67 31.52
N ASP A 200 -31.80 -31.77 31.52
CA ASP A 200 -32.73 -31.60 30.40
C ASP A 200 -31.99 -31.22 29.11
N SER A 201 -31.03 -30.30 29.22
CA SER A 201 -30.17 -29.93 28.09
C SER A 201 -29.27 -31.09 27.68
N ALA A 202 -28.72 -31.84 28.65
CA ALA A 202 -27.92 -33.02 28.37
C ALA A 202 -28.71 -34.06 27.54
N PHE A 203 -29.94 -34.39 27.96
CA PHE A 203 -30.82 -35.29 27.23
C PHE A 203 -31.12 -34.81 25.81
N PHE A 204 -31.43 -33.53 25.64
CA PHE A 204 -31.67 -32.95 24.31
C PHE A 204 -30.49 -33.20 23.36
N TYR A 205 -29.27 -32.85 23.80
CA TYR A 205 -28.07 -32.99 22.97
C TYR A 205 -27.67 -34.45 22.75
N PHE A 206 -27.77 -35.31 23.77
CA PHE A 206 -27.51 -36.73 23.61
C PHE A 206 -28.50 -37.39 22.65
N GLN A 207 -29.79 -37.07 22.75
CA GLN A 207 -30.81 -37.64 21.87
C GLN A 207 -30.62 -37.16 20.42
N LYS A 208 -30.28 -35.89 20.22
CA LYS A 208 -29.94 -35.36 18.89
C LYS A 208 -28.76 -36.14 18.29
N GLY A 209 -27.68 -36.30 19.05
CA GLY A 209 -26.52 -37.09 18.62
C GLY A 209 -26.88 -38.54 18.34
N LEU A 210 -27.71 -39.18 19.18
CA LEU A 210 -28.05 -40.60 19.05
C LEU A 210 -28.87 -40.84 17.79
N ASN A 211 -29.78 -39.91 17.47
CA ASN A 211 -30.52 -39.96 16.22
C ASN A 211 -29.55 -39.90 15.04
N THR A 212 -28.61 -38.96 15.00
CA THR A 212 -27.60 -38.88 13.93
C THR A 212 -26.74 -40.14 13.83
N ALA A 213 -26.30 -40.69 14.96
CA ALA A 213 -25.53 -41.94 15.01
C ALA A 213 -26.31 -43.15 14.48
N LYS A 214 -27.64 -43.18 14.65
CA LYS A 214 -28.51 -44.20 14.05
C LYS A 214 -28.65 -44.04 12.54
N HIS A 215 -28.74 -42.81 12.04
CA HIS A 215 -28.84 -42.56 10.59
C HIS A 215 -27.55 -42.88 9.84
N THR A 216 -26.39 -42.77 10.50
CA THR A 216 -25.05 -43.07 9.95
C THR A 216 -24.59 -44.50 10.24
N ASP A 217 -25.40 -45.27 10.98
CA ASP A 217 -25.08 -46.61 11.48
C ASP A 217 -23.77 -46.75 12.27
N ASP A 218 -23.27 -45.65 12.87
CA ASP A 218 -22.09 -45.69 13.75
C ASP A 218 -22.45 -46.35 15.09
N LYS A 219 -22.22 -47.67 15.19
CA LYS A 219 -22.49 -48.45 16.41
C LYS A 219 -21.64 -48.01 17.60
N ILE A 220 -20.42 -47.53 17.38
CA ILE A 220 -19.53 -47.07 18.47
C ILE A 220 -20.12 -45.79 19.08
N LEU A 221 -20.58 -44.86 18.24
CA LEU A 221 -21.20 -43.62 18.69
C LEU A 221 -22.59 -43.86 19.29
N GLN A 222 -23.40 -44.77 18.73
CA GLN A 222 -24.66 -45.22 19.34
C GLN A 222 -24.42 -45.78 20.75
N SER A 223 -23.40 -46.61 20.91
CA SER A 223 -22.98 -47.15 22.21
C SER A 223 -22.60 -46.03 23.19
N LEU A 224 -21.75 -45.08 22.78
CA LEU A 224 -21.32 -43.96 23.61
C LEU A 224 -22.49 -43.09 24.08
N LEU A 225 -23.39 -42.72 23.18
CA LEU A 225 -24.52 -41.85 23.49
C LEU A 225 -25.57 -42.55 24.35
N ALA A 226 -25.87 -43.82 24.07
CA ALA A 226 -26.73 -44.62 24.95
C ALA A 226 -26.13 -44.74 26.36
N GLN A 227 -24.81 -44.89 26.49
CA GLN A 227 -24.15 -44.88 27.80
C GLN A 227 -24.36 -43.55 28.53
N ASN A 228 -24.15 -42.44 27.84
CA ASN A 228 -24.32 -41.10 28.42
C ASN A 228 -25.77 -40.81 28.83
N ILE A 229 -26.75 -41.23 28.02
CA ILE A 229 -28.19 -41.13 28.35
C ILE A 229 -28.50 -42.00 29.57
N GLY A 230 -27.99 -43.23 29.63
CA GLY A 230 -28.17 -44.12 30.78
C GLY A 230 -27.62 -43.52 32.07
N VAL A 231 -26.41 -42.94 32.01
CA VAL A 231 -25.82 -42.21 33.15
C VAL A 231 -26.66 -40.99 33.52
N ALA A 232 -27.17 -40.23 32.55
CA ALA A 232 -28.03 -39.08 32.84
C ALA A 232 -29.30 -39.48 33.58
N TYR A 233 -29.99 -40.55 33.14
CA TYR A 233 -31.16 -41.09 33.84
C TYR A 233 -30.82 -41.63 35.23
N GLN A 234 -29.64 -42.21 35.40
CA GLN A 234 -29.18 -42.68 36.71
C GLN A 234 -29.00 -41.51 37.68
N GLU A 235 -28.36 -40.42 37.24
CA GLU A 235 -28.14 -39.21 38.05
C GLU A 235 -29.45 -38.49 38.40
N THR A 236 -30.48 -38.58 37.55
CA THR A 236 -31.79 -37.99 37.81
C THR A 236 -32.77 -38.93 38.55
N GLY A 237 -32.35 -40.17 38.85
CA GLY A 237 -33.13 -41.15 39.63
C GLY A 237 -34.11 -42.01 38.84
N GLN A 238 -34.09 -41.98 37.50
CA GLN A 238 -34.94 -42.82 36.64
C GLN A 238 -34.24 -44.14 36.30
N TYR A 239 -34.09 -45.01 37.30
CA TYR A 239 -33.24 -46.19 37.21
C TYR A 239 -33.65 -47.22 36.13
N ILE A 240 -34.95 -47.36 35.84
CA ILE A 240 -35.44 -48.30 34.82
C ILE A 240 -34.98 -47.87 33.41
N GLU A 241 -35.08 -46.58 33.09
CA GLU A 241 -34.59 -46.07 31.81
C GLU A 241 -33.05 -46.08 31.77
N ALA A 242 -32.38 -45.82 32.89
CA ALA A 242 -30.94 -45.96 33.00
C ALA A 242 -30.47 -47.39 32.64
N GLU A 243 -31.11 -48.42 33.21
CA GLU A 243 -30.81 -49.83 32.93
C GLU A 243 -30.95 -50.14 31.44
N LYS A 244 -32.09 -49.75 30.86
CA LYS A 244 -32.41 -49.96 29.43
C LYS A 244 -31.34 -49.34 28.52
N TYR A 245 -30.96 -48.09 28.74
CA TYR A 245 -29.98 -47.40 27.89
C TYR A 245 -28.56 -47.93 28.10
N LEU A 246 -28.17 -48.32 29.32
CA LEU A 246 -26.88 -48.97 29.58
C LEU A 246 -26.79 -50.35 28.92
N LEU A 247 -27.87 -51.15 28.93
CA LEU A 247 -27.93 -52.43 28.22
C LEU A 247 -27.86 -52.23 26.70
N GLN A 248 -28.60 -51.26 26.15
CA GLN A 248 -28.51 -50.91 24.73
C GLN A 248 -27.08 -50.50 24.34
N SER A 249 -26.42 -49.70 25.18
CA SER A 249 -25.04 -49.29 24.98
C SER A 249 -24.08 -50.48 24.86
N LEU A 250 -24.23 -51.48 25.75
CA LEU A 250 -23.43 -52.71 25.71
C LEU A 250 -23.75 -53.57 24.47
N GLN A 251 -25.02 -53.65 24.06
CA GLN A 251 -25.41 -54.38 22.84
C GLN A 251 -24.81 -53.78 21.57
N TYR A 252 -24.67 -52.45 21.51
CA TYR A 252 -24.05 -51.80 20.36
C TYR A 252 -22.54 -52.00 20.28
N ASN A 253 -21.86 -52.31 21.39
CA ASN A 253 -20.42 -52.51 21.43
C ASN A 253 -20.02 -53.57 22.48
N PRO A 254 -20.33 -54.85 22.21
CA PRO A 254 -20.11 -55.94 23.17
C PRO A 254 -18.62 -56.22 23.41
N ASP A 255 -17.79 -56.08 22.36
CA ASP A 255 -16.36 -56.41 22.37
C ASP A 255 -15.46 -55.27 22.86
N LYS A 256 -16.02 -54.27 23.56
CA LYS A 256 -15.24 -53.14 24.05
C LYS A 256 -14.13 -53.64 24.98
N LYS A 257 -12.88 -53.33 24.63
CA LYS A 257 -11.68 -53.79 25.33
C LYS A 257 -11.62 -53.36 26.81
N ASP A 258 -12.09 -52.15 27.14
CA ASP A 258 -12.21 -51.67 28.52
C ASP A 258 -13.68 -51.63 28.96
N GLN A 259 -14.06 -52.65 29.74
CA GLN A 259 -15.39 -52.82 30.31
C GLN A 259 -15.54 -52.17 31.70
N THR A 260 -14.47 -51.61 32.27
CA THR A 260 -14.45 -51.04 33.63
C THR A 260 -15.55 -50.01 33.83
N ARG A 261 -15.77 -49.15 32.83
CA ARG A 261 -16.83 -48.13 32.87
C ARG A 261 -18.24 -48.73 32.91
N TYR A 262 -18.48 -49.82 32.18
CA TYR A 262 -19.77 -50.51 32.23
C TYR A 262 -19.99 -51.14 33.59
N TYR A 263 -18.98 -51.84 34.12
CA TYR A 263 -19.07 -52.44 35.45
C TYR A 263 -19.35 -51.39 36.53
N LEU A 264 -18.68 -50.24 36.47
CA LEU A 264 -18.95 -49.13 37.38
C LEU A 264 -20.39 -48.62 37.26
N ASN A 265 -20.87 -48.37 36.04
CA ASN A 265 -22.22 -47.85 35.82
C ASN A 265 -23.29 -48.85 36.30
N PHE A 266 -23.18 -50.13 35.95
CA PHE A 266 -24.12 -51.15 36.40
C PHE A 266 -24.05 -51.38 37.91
N ALA A 267 -22.85 -51.40 38.51
CA ALA A 267 -22.70 -51.56 39.96
C ALA A 267 -23.37 -50.40 40.71
N LYS A 268 -23.15 -49.16 40.28
CA LYS A 268 -23.82 -47.98 40.84
C LYS A 268 -25.33 -48.06 40.67
N LEU A 269 -25.81 -48.31 39.44
CA LEU A 269 -27.22 -48.39 39.14
C LEU A 269 -27.94 -49.44 40.00
N TYR A 270 -27.42 -50.68 40.05
CA TYR A 270 -28.07 -51.73 40.82
C TYR A 270 -27.97 -51.52 42.33
N SER A 271 -26.90 -50.87 42.80
CA SER A 271 -26.81 -50.44 44.20
C SER A 271 -27.90 -49.41 44.54
N GLN A 272 -28.17 -48.45 43.63
CA GLN A 272 -29.21 -47.43 43.80
C GLN A 272 -30.64 -47.98 43.67
N MET A 273 -30.81 -49.08 42.91
CA MET A 273 -32.06 -49.83 42.82
C MET A 273 -32.27 -50.81 43.99
N GLU A 274 -31.33 -50.89 44.93
CA GLU A 274 -31.34 -51.85 46.05
C GLU A 274 -31.34 -53.33 45.59
N ARG A 275 -30.88 -53.60 44.37
CA ARG A 275 -30.76 -54.96 43.80
C ARG A 275 -29.41 -55.58 44.18
N GLN A 276 -29.32 -56.03 45.42
CA GLN A 276 -28.06 -56.48 46.05
C GLN A 276 -27.29 -57.53 45.24
N ASP A 277 -27.94 -58.58 44.72
CA ASP A 277 -27.27 -59.64 43.96
C ASP A 277 -26.61 -59.11 42.68
N SER A 278 -27.35 -58.28 41.93
CA SER A 278 -26.84 -57.67 40.69
C SER A 278 -25.72 -56.67 40.99
N ALA A 279 -25.90 -55.84 42.04
CA ALA A 279 -24.89 -54.89 42.47
C ALA A 279 -23.58 -55.60 42.88
N ALA A 280 -23.67 -56.68 43.67
CA ALA A 280 -22.51 -57.47 44.08
C ALA A 280 -21.79 -58.10 42.88
N PHE A 281 -22.54 -58.65 41.91
CA PHE A 281 -21.96 -59.24 40.69
C PHE A 281 -21.13 -58.22 39.89
N TYR A 282 -21.69 -57.06 39.59
CA TYR A 282 -20.99 -56.02 38.82
C TYR A 282 -19.87 -55.37 39.62
N THR A 283 -20.02 -55.25 40.94
CA THR A 283 -18.96 -54.77 41.84
C THR A 283 -17.75 -55.72 41.82
N GLY A 284 -17.96 -57.04 41.86
CA GLY A 284 -16.87 -58.02 41.74
C GLY A 284 -16.15 -57.93 40.39
N LYS A 285 -16.89 -57.72 39.29
CA LYS A 285 -16.30 -57.46 37.97
C LYS A 285 -15.49 -56.17 37.96
N LEU A 286 -16.00 -55.10 38.58
CA LEU A 286 -15.30 -53.82 38.70
C LEU A 286 -13.98 -53.98 39.47
N GLN A 287 -13.98 -54.67 40.61
CA GLN A 287 -12.79 -54.90 41.45
C GLN A 287 -11.66 -55.58 40.66
N HIS A 288 -12.00 -56.56 39.81
CA HIS A 288 -11.00 -57.28 39.01
C HIS A 288 -10.42 -56.46 37.85
N ASN A 289 -11.15 -55.45 37.35
CA ASN A 289 -10.79 -54.72 36.14
C ASN A 289 -10.32 -53.27 36.40
N VAL A 290 -10.63 -52.68 37.56
CA VAL A 290 -10.31 -51.28 37.82
C VAL A 290 -8.81 -50.97 37.75
N ASP A 291 -7.96 -51.88 38.23
CA ASP A 291 -6.52 -51.68 38.27
C ASP A 291 -5.90 -51.67 36.85
N SER A 292 -6.51 -52.35 35.87
CA SER A 292 -6.04 -52.38 34.47
C SER A 292 -6.45 -51.16 33.64
N SER A 293 -7.38 -50.32 34.13
CA SER A 293 -7.78 -49.11 33.41
C SER A 293 -6.68 -48.06 33.41
N GLU A 294 -6.38 -47.45 32.27
CA GLU A 294 -5.38 -46.36 32.17
C GLU A 294 -5.94 -45.00 32.60
N ASN A 295 -7.26 -44.89 32.74
CA ASN A 295 -7.92 -43.62 33.03
C ASN A 295 -7.98 -43.34 34.55
N ASN A 296 -7.14 -42.42 35.03
CA ASN A 296 -7.08 -42.05 36.45
C ASN A 296 -8.42 -41.48 36.98
N TYR A 297 -9.21 -40.77 36.16
CA TYR A 297 -10.53 -40.27 36.56
C TYR A 297 -11.52 -41.42 36.77
N LEU A 298 -11.52 -42.41 35.87
CA LEU A 298 -12.33 -43.60 36.01
C LEU A 298 -11.93 -44.41 37.24
N LYS A 299 -10.61 -44.58 37.47
CA LYS A 299 -10.05 -45.20 38.67
C LYS A 299 -10.51 -44.50 39.95
N ALA A 300 -10.38 -43.18 40.02
CA ALA A 300 -10.81 -42.41 41.18
C ALA A 300 -12.32 -42.59 41.47
N SER A 301 -13.16 -42.57 40.43
CA SER A 301 -14.61 -42.79 40.58
C SER A 301 -14.95 -44.23 40.97
N ALA A 302 -14.23 -45.21 40.43
CA ALA A 302 -14.42 -46.62 40.74
C ALA A 302 -13.99 -46.94 42.17
N TYR A 303 -12.80 -46.51 42.59
CA TYR A 303 -12.33 -46.70 43.96
C TYR A 303 -13.19 -45.96 44.98
N GLN A 304 -13.75 -44.79 44.62
CA GLN A 304 -14.75 -44.15 45.48
C GLN A 304 -15.95 -45.05 45.71
N PHE A 305 -16.55 -45.56 44.63
CA PHE A 305 -17.70 -46.47 44.74
C PHE A 305 -17.36 -47.73 45.53
N LEU A 306 -16.19 -48.34 45.28
CA LEU A 306 -15.75 -49.53 45.99
C LEU A 306 -15.52 -49.28 47.49
N ALA A 307 -14.97 -48.12 47.86
CA ALA A 307 -14.80 -47.73 49.26
C ALA A 307 -16.17 -47.56 49.95
N GLU A 308 -17.12 -46.89 49.29
CA GLU A 308 -18.48 -46.70 49.78
C GLU A 308 -19.22 -48.05 49.93
N TRP A 309 -19.05 -48.94 48.95
CA TRP A 309 -19.62 -50.28 48.94
C TRP A 309 -19.12 -51.15 50.11
N GLU A 310 -17.80 -51.24 50.31
CA GLU A 310 -17.24 -52.03 51.41
C GLU A 310 -17.58 -51.43 52.78
N LYS A 311 -17.57 -50.09 52.89
CA LYS A 311 -18.00 -49.40 54.11
C LYS A 311 -19.44 -49.73 54.48
N ALA A 312 -20.36 -49.74 53.51
CA ALA A 312 -21.76 -50.09 53.74
C ALA A 312 -21.95 -51.53 54.26
N ARG A 313 -20.98 -52.42 54.00
CA ARG A 313 -20.95 -53.81 54.46
C ARG A 313 -20.22 -54.01 55.79
N GLY A 314 -19.65 -52.95 56.36
CA GLY A 314 -18.87 -53.00 57.60
C GLY A 314 -17.40 -53.40 57.40
N ASN A 315 -16.94 -53.56 56.16
CA ASN A 315 -15.58 -53.94 55.79
C ASN A 315 -14.68 -52.69 55.76
N ASN A 316 -14.34 -52.17 56.95
CA ASN A 316 -13.65 -50.89 57.09
C ASN A 316 -12.21 -50.90 56.55
N ASP A 317 -11.50 -52.02 56.66
CA ASP A 317 -10.10 -52.13 56.21
C ASP A 317 -10.02 -52.09 54.67
N GLU A 318 -10.90 -52.82 53.98
CA GLU A 318 -11.02 -52.78 52.52
C GLU A 318 -11.50 -51.41 52.04
N ALA A 319 -12.46 -50.80 52.73
CA ALA A 319 -12.91 -49.45 52.43
C ALA A 319 -11.77 -48.43 52.52
N PHE A 320 -10.93 -48.54 53.55
CA PHE A 320 -9.74 -47.70 53.71
C PHE A 320 -8.72 -47.95 52.58
N GLY A 321 -8.45 -49.21 52.24
CA GLY A 321 -7.56 -49.56 51.13
C GLY A 321 -8.01 -48.99 49.78
N TYR A 322 -9.31 -49.01 49.49
CA TYR A 322 -9.85 -48.36 48.29
C TYR A 322 -9.77 -46.83 48.37
N GLN A 323 -9.95 -46.23 49.54
CA GLN A 323 -9.78 -44.80 49.72
C GLN A 323 -8.32 -44.37 49.43
N ASP A 324 -7.32 -45.14 49.84
CA ASP A 324 -5.91 -44.89 49.51
C ASP A 324 -5.66 -44.97 48.00
N LYS A 325 -6.21 -46.00 47.34
CA LYS A 325 -6.13 -46.12 45.86
C LYS A 325 -6.80 -44.93 45.16
N ARG A 326 -7.92 -44.43 45.69
CA ARG A 326 -8.59 -43.22 45.20
C ARG A 326 -7.70 -41.99 45.36
N ILE A 327 -7.11 -41.77 46.55
CA ILE A 327 -6.22 -40.64 46.81
C ILE A 327 -5.01 -40.67 45.86
N ASN A 328 -4.40 -41.84 45.64
CA ASN A 328 -3.32 -41.99 44.67
C ASN A 328 -3.75 -41.62 43.24
N SER A 329 -4.98 -41.98 42.85
CA SER A 329 -5.52 -41.61 41.54
C SER A 329 -5.80 -40.10 41.43
N LEU A 330 -6.30 -39.49 42.50
CA LEU A 330 -6.52 -38.04 42.59
C LEU A 330 -5.22 -37.25 42.58
N ASN A 331 -4.17 -37.71 43.27
CA ASN A 331 -2.85 -37.08 43.25
C ASN A 331 -2.28 -37.07 41.83
N ARG A 332 -2.39 -38.18 41.08
CA ARG A 332 -1.99 -38.22 39.66
C ARG A 332 -2.77 -37.22 38.80
N ILE A 333 -4.09 -37.12 39.01
CA ILE A 333 -4.92 -36.12 38.33
C ILE A 333 -4.46 -34.69 38.68
N MET A 334 -4.16 -34.43 39.95
CA MET A 334 -3.68 -33.12 40.38
C MET A 334 -2.30 -32.80 39.80
N ASP A 335 -1.38 -33.76 39.74
CA ASP A 335 -0.07 -33.58 39.09
C ASP A 335 -0.23 -33.30 37.59
N ASP A 336 -1.12 -34.03 36.91
CA ASP A 336 -1.47 -33.78 35.50
C ASP A 336 -2.03 -32.35 35.31
N ARG A 337 -2.80 -31.86 36.29
CA ARG A 337 -3.41 -30.51 36.27
C ARG A 337 -2.47 -29.40 36.70
N LYS A 338 -1.48 -29.66 37.55
CA LYS A 338 -0.61 -28.66 38.21
C LYS A 338 0.15 -27.77 37.23
N ASN A 339 0.28 -28.18 35.97
CA ASN A 339 0.69 -27.34 34.85
C ASN A 339 -0.47 -26.42 34.39
N GLN A 340 -1.00 -25.62 35.32
CA GLN A 340 -2.24 -24.83 35.21
C GLN A 340 -2.08 -23.55 34.36
N SER A 341 -1.82 -23.69 33.07
CA SER A 341 -1.78 -22.51 32.20
C SER A 341 -2.67 -22.59 30.97
N VAL A 342 -3.46 -23.64 30.73
CA VAL A 342 -4.23 -23.73 29.48
C VAL A 342 -5.17 -22.54 29.24
N TYR A 343 -5.89 -22.07 30.26
CA TYR A 343 -6.66 -20.83 30.18
C TYR A 343 -5.78 -19.60 29.97
N GLU A 344 -4.67 -19.51 30.71
CA GLU A 344 -3.74 -18.37 30.67
C GLU A 344 -3.02 -18.28 29.32
N ILE A 345 -2.61 -19.41 28.74
CA ILE A 345 -2.02 -19.54 27.41
C ILE A 345 -3.03 -19.09 26.36
N GLU A 346 -4.30 -19.49 26.46
CA GLU A 346 -5.33 -18.98 25.55
C GLU A 346 -5.50 -17.46 25.68
N GLN A 347 -5.55 -16.91 26.90
CA GLN A 347 -5.64 -15.45 27.09
C GLN A 347 -4.42 -14.73 26.53
N LYS A 348 -3.23 -15.22 26.83
CA LYS A 348 -1.96 -14.66 26.33
C LYS A 348 -1.91 -14.71 24.80
N TYR A 349 -2.27 -15.84 24.21
CA TYR A 349 -2.34 -15.99 22.76
C TYR A 349 -3.32 -15.00 22.12
N ASN A 350 -4.53 -14.87 22.68
CA ASN A 350 -5.53 -13.91 22.19
C ASN A 350 -5.05 -12.46 22.31
N TYR A 351 -4.36 -12.14 23.41
CA TYR A 351 -3.73 -10.83 23.60
C TYR A 351 -2.64 -10.55 22.56
N GLU A 352 -1.75 -11.52 22.32
CA GLU A 352 -0.70 -11.41 21.28
C GLU A 352 -1.30 -11.24 19.88
N GLN A 353 -2.38 -11.96 19.56
CA GLN A 353 -3.10 -11.79 18.28
C GLN A 353 -3.69 -10.39 18.15
N GLN A 354 -4.31 -9.86 19.19
CA GLN A 354 -4.86 -8.50 19.18
C GLN A 354 -3.75 -7.45 19.02
N GLN A 355 -2.63 -7.62 19.72
CA GLN A 355 -1.46 -6.75 19.60
C GLN A 355 -0.86 -6.80 18.19
N ASN A 356 -0.68 -7.99 17.63
CA ASN A 356 -0.17 -8.17 16.26
C ASN A 356 -1.08 -7.52 15.21
N GLN A 357 -2.40 -7.59 15.40
CA GLN A 357 -3.36 -6.90 14.52
C GLN A 357 -3.24 -5.38 14.65
N PHE A 358 -3.10 -4.86 15.87
CA PHE A 358 -2.88 -3.45 16.12
C PHE A 358 -1.58 -2.97 15.46
N ASP A 359 -0.46 -3.67 15.68
CA ASP A 359 0.84 -3.36 15.10
C ASP A 359 0.82 -3.43 13.56
N SER A 360 0.12 -4.41 12.99
CA SER A 360 -0.05 -4.53 11.54
C SER A 360 -0.83 -3.34 10.95
N ARG A 361 -1.91 -2.92 11.61
CA ARG A 361 -2.67 -1.72 11.23
C ARG A 361 -1.82 -0.46 11.35
N PHE A 362 -1.07 -0.34 12.46
CA PHE A 362 -0.16 0.77 12.70
C PHE A 362 0.92 0.87 11.62
N ARG A 363 1.63 -0.23 11.31
CA ARG A 363 2.63 -0.28 10.23
C ARG A 363 2.06 0.07 8.86
N LYS A 364 0.82 -0.33 8.56
CA LYS A 364 0.14 0.06 7.31
C LYS A 364 -0.14 1.56 7.26
N ALA A 365 -0.61 2.13 8.37
CA ALA A 365 -0.85 3.57 8.48
C ALA A 365 0.46 4.35 8.37
N GLU A 366 1.52 3.92 9.04
CA GLU A 366 2.85 4.51 8.97
C GLU A 366 3.40 4.50 7.53
N ARG A 367 3.29 3.38 6.82
CA ARG A 367 3.66 3.27 5.40
C ARG A 367 2.84 4.23 4.53
N PHE A 368 1.53 4.31 4.76
CA PHE A 368 0.65 5.22 4.02
C PHE A 368 1.03 6.68 4.24
N ILE A 369 1.28 7.09 5.49
CA ILE A 369 1.75 8.44 5.84
C ILE A 369 3.10 8.73 5.17
N THR A 370 4.03 7.78 5.21
CA THR A 370 5.34 7.92 4.57
C THR A 370 5.20 8.14 3.06
N ILE A 371 4.37 7.35 2.37
CA ILE A 371 4.08 7.53 0.94
C ILE A 371 3.47 8.91 0.68
N LEU A 372 2.50 9.34 1.50
CA LEU A 372 1.86 10.64 1.35
C LEU A 372 2.87 11.80 1.47
N ILE A 373 3.79 11.73 2.45
CA ILE A 373 4.85 12.72 2.62
C ILE A 373 5.76 12.74 1.38
N VAL A 374 6.18 11.59 0.87
CA VAL A 374 7.01 11.51 -0.35
C VAL A 374 6.29 12.13 -1.56
N VAL A 375 4.99 11.87 -1.72
CA VAL A 375 4.17 12.48 -2.79
C VAL A 375 4.09 14.01 -2.64
N ILE A 376 3.91 14.51 -1.42
CA ILE A 376 3.87 15.96 -1.15
C ILE A 376 5.24 16.60 -1.44
N LEU A 377 6.34 15.99 -1.00
CA LEU A 377 7.68 16.51 -1.20
C LEU A 377 8.08 16.51 -2.70
N THR A 378 7.74 15.45 -3.43
CA THR A 378 7.96 15.38 -4.88
C THR A 378 7.08 16.38 -5.64
N GLY A 379 5.83 16.56 -5.24
CA GLY A 379 4.95 17.62 -5.76
C GLY A 379 5.52 19.01 -5.51
N ALA A 380 6.03 19.29 -4.32
CA ALA A 380 6.66 20.56 -3.98
C ALA A 380 7.96 20.79 -4.79
N LEU A 381 8.78 19.74 -4.97
CA LEU A 381 10.00 19.81 -5.77
C LEU A 381 9.70 20.07 -7.26
N THR A 382 8.74 19.36 -7.84
CA THR A 382 8.34 19.56 -9.24
C THR A 382 7.74 20.95 -9.45
N PHE A 383 6.92 21.43 -8.51
CA PHE A 383 6.38 22.80 -8.54
C PHE A 383 7.47 23.86 -8.46
N THR A 384 8.44 23.71 -7.55
CA THR A 384 9.56 24.66 -7.42
C THR A 384 10.45 24.68 -8.66
N LEU A 385 10.77 23.53 -9.25
CA LEU A 385 11.51 23.44 -10.53
C LEU A 385 10.73 24.07 -11.68
N TYR A 386 9.42 23.83 -11.75
CA TYR A 386 8.54 24.46 -12.75
C TYR A 386 8.51 25.99 -12.58
N ALA A 387 8.30 26.48 -11.37
CA ALA A 387 8.28 27.90 -11.05
C ALA A 387 9.63 28.57 -11.37
N PHE A 388 10.74 27.90 -11.07
CA PHE A 388 12.08 28.37 -11.41
C PHE A 388 12.29 28.46 -12.94
N LYS A 389 11.92 27.41 -13.68
CA LYS A 389 11.98 27.42 -15.16
C LYS A 389 11.11 28.53 -15.75
N GLN A 390 9.92 28.74 -15.20
CA GLN A 390 8.99 29.78 -15.65
C GLN A 390 9.55 31.20 -15.37
N ARG A 391 10.10 31.43 -14.18
CA ARG A 391 10.79 32.69 -13.86
C ARG A 391 11.97 32.95 -14.79
N ASN A 392 12.77 31.92 -15.10
CA ASN A 392 13.90 32.07 -16.00
C ASN A 392 13.46 32.41 -17.44
N LYS A 393 12.37 31.81 -17.94
CA LYS A 393 11.76 32.20 -19.22
C LYS A 393 11.29 33.65 -19.23
N GLN A 394 10.65 34.11 -18.16
CA GLN A 394 10.21 35.51 -18.01
C GLN A 394 11.40 36.46 -18.01
N PHE A 395 12.48 36.10 -17.31
CA PHE A 395 13.71 36.89 -17.29
C PHE A 395 14.36 36.99 -18.68
N GLN A 396 14.46 35.88 -19.42
CA GLN A 396 14.94 35.89 -20.80
C GLN A 396 14.05 36.71 -21.74
N ALA A 397 12.73 36.65 -21.57
CA ALA A 397 11.80 37.48 -22.34
C ALA A 397 12.02 38.98 -22.04
N LEU A 398 12.25 39.33 -20.77
CA LEU A 398 12.54 40.71 -20.37
C LEU A 398 13.86 41.22 -20.97
N GLN A 399 14.93 40.41 -20.94
CA GLN A 399 16.20 40.74 -21.59
C GLN A 399 16.04 40.93 -23.11
N LYS A 400 15.26 40.09 -23.78
CA LYS A 400 14.97 40.25 -25.22
C LYS A 400 14.22 41.55 -25.50
N ILE A 401 13.25 41.92 -24.66
CA ILE A 401 12.54 43.19 -24.78
C ILE A 401 13.51 44.37 -24.64
N ASP A 402 14.45 44.29 -23.68
CA ASP A 402 15.44 45.34 -23.46
C ASP A 402 16.40 45.49 -24.66
N ILE A 403 16.91 44.39 -25.21
CA ILE A 403 17.72 44.39 -26.42
C ILE A 403 16.96 45.01 -27.60
N LEU A 404 15.71 44.60 -27.82
CA LEU A 404 14.89 45.15 -28.90
C LEU A 404 14.63 46.65 -28.74
N ARG A 405 14.46 47.15 -27.52
CA ARG A 405 14.35 48.58 -27.24
C ARG A 405 15.64 49.32 -27.58
N ASN A 406 16.78 48.81 -27.11
CA ASN A 406 18.08 49.41 -27.41
C ASN A 406 18.36 49.45 -28.92
N MET A 407 18.03 48.38 -29.65
CA MET A 407 18.15 48.34 -31.12
C MET A 407 17.22 49.36 -31.80
N ALA A 408 15.97 49.49 -31.32
CA ALA A 408 15.04 50.48 -31.85
C ALA A 408 15.52 51.92 -31.60
N ASP A 409 16.06 52.20 -30.41
CA ASP A 409 16.63 53.50 -30.07
C ASP A 409 17.89 53.82 -30.90
N GLU A 410 18.76 52.83 -31.13
CA GLU A 410 19.94 52.98 -31.99
C GLU A 410 19.54 53.26 -33.44
N GLN A 411 18.55 52.52 -33.98
CA GLN A 411 18.03 52.74 -35.31
C GLN A 411 17.44 54.15 -35.46
N LYS A 412 16.73 54.65 -34.44
CA LYS A 412 16.21 56.01 -34.42
C LYS A 412 17.34 57.05 -34.46
N ARG A 413 18.40 56.87 -33.66
CA ARG A 413 19.58 57.76 -33.67
C ARG A 413 20.29 57.79 -35.02
N LEU A 414 20.45 56.63 -35.68
CA LEU A 414 21.04 56.55 -37.01
C LEU A 414 20.21 57.32 -38.05
N HIS A 415 18.88 57.17 -37.98
CA HIS A 415 17.96 57.92 -38.85
C HIS A 415 18.08 59.44 -38.64
N ASP A 416 18.03 59.90 -37.39
CA ASP A 416 18.11 61.34 -37.05
C ASP A 416 19.44 61.96 -37.50
N THR A 417 20.55 61.20 -37.40
CA THR A 417 21.88 61.67 -37.83
C THR A 417 21.96 61.81 -39.36
N SER A 418 21.43 60.82 -40.10
CA SER A 418 21.36 60.86 -41.56
C SER A 418 20.51 62.03 -42.08
N GLU A 419 19.41 62.35 -41.40
CA GLU A 419 18.57 63.48 -41.76
C GLU A 419 19.28 64.83 -41.54
N LEU A 420 20.02 64.96 -40.44
CA LEU A 420 20.78 66.17 -40.13
C LEU A 420 21.90 66.44 -41.14
N ASP A 421 22.63 65.40 -41.58
CA ASP A 421 23.70 65.54 -42.56
C ASP A 421 23.17 65.90 -43.95
N ALA A 422 22.01 65.38 -44.35
CA ALA A 422 21.33 65.80 -45.57
C ALA A 422 20.95 67.29 -45.53
N LYS A 423 20.38 67.76 -44.42
CA LYS A 423 20.04 69.18 -44.21
C LYS A 423 21.27 70.10 -44.27
N ARG A 424 22.40 69.70 -43.67
CA ARG A 424 23.66 70.47 -43.73
C ARG A 424 24.21 70.58 -45.15
N LYS A 425 24.16 69.49 -45.92
CA LYS A 425 24.65 69.46 -47.30
C LYS A 425 23.85 70.39 -48.21
N ILE A 426 22.51 70.40 -48.06
CA ILE A 426 21.62 71.32 -48.79
C ILE A 426 21.95 72.77 -48.41
N ARG A 427 22.05 73.08 -47.11
CA ARG A 427 22.38 74.45 -46.64
C ARG A 427 23.68 74.99 -47.23
N ARG A 428 24.71 74.14 -47.37
CA ARG A 428 25.99 74.52 -47.97
C ARG A 428 25.86 74.91 -49.45
N LEU A 429 25.15 74.12 -50.24
CA LEU A 429 24.90 74.40 -51.67
C LEU A 429 24.12 75.71 -51.85
N MET A 430 23.15 75.96 -50.98
CA MET A 430 22.36 77.20 -51.01
C MET A 430 23.22 78.44 -50.73
N MET A 431 24.16 78.37 -49.79
CA MET A 431 25.10 79.45 -49.51
C MET A 431 26.02 79.78 -50.70
N GLU A 432 26.51 78.76 -51.41
CA GLU A 432 27.34 78.94 -52.60
C GLU A 432 26.56 79.64 -53.74
N LYS A 433 25.28 79.30 -53.92
CA LYS A 433 24.41 79.96 -54.90
C LYS A 433 24.20 81.44 -54.53
N PHE A 434 23.97 81.74 -53.25
CA PHE A 434 23.76 83.10 -52.76
C PHE A 434 25.00 83.99 -52.94
N ASP A 435 26.18 83.46 -52.62
CA ASP A 435 27.46 84.18 -52.81
C ASP A 435 27.75 84.45 -54.29
N THR A 436 27.42 83.50 -55.18
CA THR A 436 27.53 83.66 -56.64
C THR A 436 26.67 84.82 -57.14
N VAL A 437 25.41 84.87 -56.71
CA VAL A 437 24.47 85.95 -57.04
C VAL A 437 25.01 87.31 -56.59
N LYS A 438 25.59 87.39 -55.38
CA LYS A 438 26.17 88.63 -54.86
C LYS A 438 27.39 89.08 -55.66
N LYS A 439 28.34 88.16 -55.93
CA LYS A 439 29.56 88.47 -56.69
C LYS A 439 29.26 88.98 -58.10
N VAL A 440 28.25 88.41 -58.75
CA VAL A 440 27.81 88.83 -60.09
C VAL A 440 27.17 90.22 -60.04
N ALA A 441 26.35 90.51 -59.02
CA ALA A 441 25.78 91.84 -58.84
C ALA A 441 26.87 92.91 -58.61
N LEU A 442 27.89 92.58 -57.81
CA LEU A 442 29.04 93.45 -57.56
C LEU A 442 29.81 93.73 -58.85
N LEU A 443 30.06 92.68 -59.64
CA LEU A 443 30.74 92.79 -60.94
C LEU A 443 30.00 93.78 -61.86
N ASN A 444 28.67 93.63 -61.98
CA ASN A 444 27.83 94.52 -62.77
C ASN A 444 27.90 95.97 -62.30
N SER A 445 28.00 96.20 -60.99
CA SER A 445 28.04 97.55 -60.42
C SER A 445 29.38 98.29 -60.60
N THR A 446 30.45 97.56 -60.94
CA THR A 446 31.84 98.09 -60.93
C THR A 446 32.41 98.32 -62.33
N ILE A 447 31.90 97.59 -63.34
CA ILE A 447 32.38 97.71 -64.72
C ILE A 447 31.91 99.03 -65.35
N LYS A 448 32.82 99.79 -65.97
CA LYS A 448 32.48 100.97 -66.80
C LYS A 448 32.02 100.49 -68.18
N GLU A 449 30.86 100.96 -68.62
CA GLU A 449 30.21 100.50 -69.86
C GLU A 449 31.04 100.85 -71.11
N ASN A 450 31.63 99.84 -71.75
CA ASN A 450 32.03 99.84 -73.15
C ASN A 450 31.23 98.76 -73.91
N ASP A 451 31.08 98.88 -75.24
CA ASP A 451 30.26 97.98 -76.07
C ASP A 451 30.62 96.48 -75.95
N SER A 452 31.90 96.16 -75.70
CA SER A 452 32.37 94.78 -75.51
C SER A 452 31.95 94.19 -74.15
N THR A 453 31.95 94.99 -73.09
CA THR A 453 31.56 94.58 -71.74
C THR A 453 30.05 94.38 -71.59
N LYS A 454 29.23 95.14 -72.31
CA LYS A 454 27.77 95.07 -72.24
C LYS A 454 27.21 93.70 -72.67
N LYS A 455 27.69 93.15 -73.79
CA LYS A 455 27.28 91.82 -74.27
C LYS A 455 27.66 90.67 -73.33
N VAL A 456 28.82 90.78 -72.67
CA VAL A 456 29.29 89.76 -71.71
C VAL A 456 28.44 89.80 -70.44
N LEU A 457 28.13 90.99 -69.95
CA LEU A 457 27.25 91.21 -68.80
C LEU A 457 25.82 90.70 -69.06
N GLU A 458 25.27 90.93 -70.25
CA GLU A 458 23.94 90.40 -70.64
C GLU A 458 23.91 88.86 -70.62
N LYS A 459 24.94 88.19 -71.16
CA LYS A 459 25.05 86.71 -71.09
C LYS A 459 25.23 86.21 -69.66
N LEU A 460 26.07 86.87 -68.85
CA LEU A 460 26.33 86.49 -67.46
C LEU A 460 25.06 86.62 -66.61
N ASN A 461 24.30 87.69 -66.82
CA ASN A 461 23.02 87.92 -66.13
C ASN A 461 22.00 86.86 -66.50
N LYS A 462 21.93 86.44 -67.76
CA LYS A 462 21.05 85.35 -68.18
C LYS A 462 21.40 84.01 -67.52
N ILE A 463 22.68 83.75 -67.22
CA ILE A 463 23.14 82.52 -66.56
C ILE A 463 22.83 82.53 -65.06
N VAL A 464 22.91 83.69 -64.41
CA VAL A 464 22.83 83.81 -62.94
C VAL A 464 21.43 84.19 -62.46
N TYR A 465 20.69 84.99 -63.24
CA TYR A 465 19.39 85.57 -62.90
C TYR A 465 18.23 85.10 -63.79
N GLY A 466 18.48 84.29 -64.82
CA GLY A 466 17.46 83.85 -65.79
C GLY A 466 17.04 84.93 -66.79
N GLU A 467 16.06 84.65 -67.66
CA GLU A 467 15.51 85.64 -68.60
C GLU A 467 14.65 86.71 -67.91
N ASN A 468 14.11 86.40 -66.73
CA ASN A 468 13.30 87.30 -65.92
C ASN A 468 13.54 87.08 -64.42
N PHE A 469 14.13 88.05 -63.74
CA PHE A 469 14.43 87.95 -62.30
C PHE A 469 13.17 87.84 -61.43
N GLU A 470 12.01 88.28 -61.91
CA GLU A 470 10.73 88.11 -61.20
C GLU A 470 10.37 86.64 -60.97
N GLU A 471 10.78 85.74 -61.88
CA GLU A 471 10.52 84.29 -61.76
C GLU A 471 11.49 83.62 -60.78
N GLU A 472 12.69 84.17 -60.59
CA GLU A 472 13.72 83.66 -59.68
C GLU A 472 13.62 84.24 -58.25
N TRP A 473 12.84 85.32 -58.04
CA TRP A 473 12.66 85.94 -56.72
C TRP A 473 12.15 84.98 -55.63
N PRO A 474 11.14 84.11 -55.88
CA PRO A 474 10.70 83.13 -54.88
C PRO A 474 11.82 82.17 -54.46
N ALA A 475 12.67 81.74 -55.39
CA ALA A 475 13.82 80.88 -55.10
C ALA A 475 14.87 81.61 -54.26
N LEU A 476 15.15 82.88 -54.56
CA LEU A 476 16.08 83.70 -53.78
C LEU A 476 15.55 84.02 -52.38
N LEU A 477 14.24 84.28 -52.24
CA LEU A 477 13.58 84.48 -50.96
C LEU A 477 13.55 83.18 -50.13
N GLN A 478 13.36 82.03 -50.77
CA GLN A 478 13.46 80.73 -50.11
C GLN A 478 14.89 80.49 -49.57
N VAL A 479 15.91 80.75 -50.38
CA VAL A 479 17.32 80.68 -49.95
C VAL A 479 17.57 81.61 -48.75
N PHE A 480 17.07 82.84 -48.82
CA PHE A 480 17.19 83.79 -47.71
C PHE A 480 16.51 83.29 -46.42
N ASN A 481 15.31 82.71 -46.53
CA ASN A 481 14.54 82.18 -45.40
C ASN A 481 15.17 80.96 -44.76
N GLU A 482 15.84 80.11 -45.54
CA GLU A 482 16.55 78.95 -45.00
C GLU A 482 17.88 79.34 -44.33
N ILE A 483 18.52 80.42 -44.79
CA ILE A 483 19.74 80.97 -44.16
C ILE A 483 19.39 81.75 -42.89
N ASN A 484 18.31 82.52 -42.93
CA ASN A 484 17.81 83.36 -41.85
C ASN A 484 16.36 82.95 -41.51
N PRO A 485 16.17 81.84 -40.76
CA PRO A 485 14.85 81.38 -40.37
C PRO A 485 14.04 82.52 -39.74
N ASP A 486 12.78 82.62 -40.14
CA ASP A 486 11.79 83.60 -39.67
C ASP A 486 12.05 85.07 -40.02
N VAL A 487 13.23 85.47 -40.51
CA VAL A 487 13.52 86.90 -40.77
C VAL A 487 12.57 87.51 -41.79
N SER A 488 12.31 86.88 -42.94
CA SER A 488 11.39 87.50 -43.92
C SER A 488 9.94 87.52 -43.43
N ASN A 489 9.52 86.50 -42.66
CA ASN A 489 8.17 86.43 -42.08
C ASN A 489 7.99 87.50 -41.01
N VAL A 490 8.96 87.65 -40.10
CA VAL A 490 9.01 88.71 -39.08
C VAL A 490 8.99 90.08 -39.74
N LEU A 491 9.83 90.32 -40.76
CA LEU A 491 9.84 91.59 -41.47
C LEU A 491 8.49 91.89 -42.15
N ARG A 492 7.83 90.88 -42.71
CA ARG A 492 6.54 91.05 -43.37
C ARG A 492 5.39 91.26 -42.38
N GLN A 493 5.45 90.63 -41.21
CA GLN A 493 4.49 90.84 -40.12
C GLN A 493 4.69 92.19 -39.42
N GLN A 494 5.94 92.60 -39.19
CA GLN A 494 6.27 93.82 -38.46
C GLN A 494 6.11 95.07 -39.33
N TYR A 495 6.30 94.96 -40.65
CA TYR A 495 6.19 96.07 -41.59
C TYR A 495 5.26 95.74 -42.79
N PRO A 496 3.97 95.45 -42.55
CA PRO A 496 3.02 95.06 -43.60
C PRO A 496 2.73 96.17 -44.62
N GLN A 497 3.06 97.42 -44.28
CA GLN A 497 2.91 98.61 -45.14
C GLN A 497 3.99 98.76 -46.22
N LEU A 498 5.00 97.89 -46.23
CA LEU A 498 6.02 97.88 -47.29
C LEU A 498 5.41 97.29 -48.57
N THR A 499 5.56 98.03 -49.67
CA THR A 499 5.26 97.50 -51.00
C THR A 499 6.19 96.32 -51.33
N ASN A 500 5.82 95.49 -52.31
CA ASN A 500 6.66 94.37 -52.71
C ASN A 500 8.09 94.80 -53.04
N ASN A 501 8.29 95.86 -53.83
CA ASN A 501 9.64 96.36 -54.15
C ASN A 501 10.40 96.89 -52.93
N GLU A 502 9.73 97.54 -51.98
CA GLU A 502 10.35 97.96 -50.72
C GLU A 502 10.77 96.74 -49.88
N PHE A 503 9.96 95.70 -49.82
CA PHE A 503 10.29 94.44 -49.15
C PHE A 503 11.49 93.75 -49.81
N ARG A 504 11.55 93.71 -51.15
CA ARG A 504 12.70 93.14 -51.87
C ARG A 504 14.00 93.90 -51.60
N VAL A 505 13.95 95.23 -51.67
CA VAL A 505 15.10 96.10 -51.35
C VAL A 505 15.52 95.92 -49.90
N PHE A 506 14.57 95.73 -48.97
CA PHE A 506 14.86 95.43 -47.56
C PHE A 506 15.62 94.10 -47.44
N ILE A 507 15.08 93.00 -47.99
CA ILE A 507 15.70 91.67 -47.90
C ILE A 507 17.12 91.67 -48.49
N LEU A 508 17.32 92.29 -49.65
CA LEU A 508 18.66 92.38 -50.25
C LEU A 508 19.60 93.30 -49.45
N SER A 509 19.09 94.38 -48.86
CA SER A 509 19.89 95.23 -47.95
C SER A 509 20.28 94.50 -46.68
N TYR A 510 19.38 93.69 -46.11
CA TYR A 510 19.66 92.81 -44.96
C TYR A 510 20.74 91.79 -45.30
N ALA A 511 20.71 91.27 -46.53
CA ALA A 511 21.78 90.43 -47.08
C ALA A 511 23.07 91.18 -47.46
N LYS A 512 23.17 92.46 -47.08
CA LYS A 512 24.33 93.34 -47.31
C LYS A 512 24.65 93.56 -48.79
N PHE A 513 23.63 93.62 -49.64
CA PHE A 513 23.80 94.10 -51.01
C PHE A 513 23.87 95.63 -51.01
N SER A 514 24.82 96.19 -51.74
CA SER A 514 24.94 97.63 -51.92
C SER A 514 23.78 98.18 -52.77
N PRO A 515 23.45 99.49 -52.69
CA PRO A 515 22.35 100.03 -53.50
C PRO A 515 22.56 99.87 -55.01
N LYS A 516 23.83 99.81 -55.48
CA LYS A 516 24.14 99.53 -56.89
C LYS A 516 23.90 98.06 -57.25
N GLU A 517 24.24 97.14 -56.35
CA GLU A 517 23.97 95.71 -56.54
C GLU A 517 22.46 95.41 -56.54
N ILE A 518 21.71 96.04 -55.62
CA ILE A 518 20.25 95.91 -55.56
C ILE A 518 19.60 96.46 -56.84
N ALA A 519 20.11 97.58 -57.37
CA ALA A 519 19.62 98.17 -58.62
C ALA A 519 19.76 97.17 -59.78
N VAL A 520 20.91 96.50 -59.87
CA VAL A 520 21.15 95.45 -60.86
C VAL A 520 20.22 94.26 -60.67
N VAL A 521 20.13 93.73 -59.44
CA VAL A 521 19.38 92.50 -59.15
C VAL A 521 17.87 92.70 -59.40
N LEU A 522 17.31 93.83 -58.98
CA LEU A 522 15.89 94.13 -59.13
C LEU A 522 15.53 94.83 -60.44
N ASN A 523 16.51 95.04 -61.34
CA ASN A 523 16.35 95.81 -62.57
C ASN A 523 15.73 97.21 -62.33
N LEU A 524 16.25 97.91 -61.32
CA LEU A 524 15.84 99.27 -60.94
C LEU A 524 17.00 100.25 -61.19
N THR A 525 16.71 101.54 -61.31
CA THR A 525 17.78 102.55 -61.33
C THR A 525 18.35 102.74 -59.92
N TYR A 526 19.64 103.09 -59.83
CA TYR A 526 20.31 103.38 -58.55
C TYR A 526 19.54 104.40 -57.70
N ASP A 527 19.05 105.47 -58.34
CA ASP A 527 18.26 106.52 -57.66
C ASP A 527 16.90 106.00 -57.17
N THR A 528 16.28 105.08 -57.92
CA THR A 528 15.05 104.40 -57.48
C THR A 528 15.32 103.57 -56.23
N VAL A 529 16.43 102.82 -56.19
CA VAL A 529 16.80 102.04 -55.00
C VAL A 529 17.07 102.96 -53.81
N LEU A 530 17.81 104.07 -53.97
CA LEU A 530 18.02 105.03 -52.89
C LEU A 530 16.72 105.62 -52.37
N THR A 531 15.79 105.93 -53.28
CA THR A 531 14.46 106.45 -52.94
C THR A 531 13.65 105.41 -52.16
N LEU A 532 13.64 104.15 -52.61
CA LEU A 532 13.00 103.04 -51.91
C LEU A 532 13.65 102.79 -50.52
N ARG A 533 14.98 102.84 -50.41
CA ARG A 533 15.69 102.75 -49.13
C ARG A 533 15.28 103.87 -48.18
N SER A 534 15.17 105.10 -48.68
CA SER A 534 14.70 106.25 -47.91
C SER A 534 13.24 106.10 -47.46
N SER A 535 12.37 105.59 -48.35
CA SER A 535 10.97 105.28 -48.04
C SER A 535 10.85 104.19 -46.96
N ILE A 536 11.61 103.10 -47.09
CA ILE A 536 11.69 102.02 -46.09
C ILE A 536 12.13 102.60 -44.74
N ARG A 537 13.19 103.41 -44.68
CA ARG A 537 13.63 104.05 -43.41
C ARG A 537 12.53 104.89 -42.78
N LYS A 538 11.81 105.70 -43.57
CA LYS A 538 10.70 106.51 -43.06
C LYS A 538 9.59 105.62 -42.51
N LYS A 539 9.18 104.58 -43.25
CA LYS A 539 8.13 103.65 -42.84
C LYS A 539 8.50 102.84 -41.61
N ILE A 540 9.75 102.41 -41.47
CA ILE A 540 10.27 101.76 -40.25
C ILE A 540 10.23 102.72 -39.06
N LYS A 541 10.74 103.96 -39.22
CA LYS A 541 10.74 104.98 -38.15
C LYS A 541 9.33 105.40 -37.70
N MET A 542 8.36 105.43 -38.61
CA MET A 542 6.95 105.74 -38.29
C MET A 542 6.22 104.59 -37.57
N SER A 543 6.79 103.37 -37.55
CA SER A 543 6.18 102.18 -36.94
C SER A 543 6.45 102.04 -35.44
N GLY A 544 7.20 102.96 -34.82
CA GLY A 544 7.37 103.02 -33.36
C GLY A 544 8.10 101.85 -32.68
N SER A 545 8.84 101.00 -33.42
CA SER A 545 9.69 99.96 -32.81
C SER A 545 11.12 100.46 -32.63
N GLY A 546 11.53 100.70 -31.38
CA GLY A 546 12.90 101.05 -30.99
C GLY A 546 13.87 99.88 -31.11
N SER A 547 14.18 99.46 -32.34
CA SER A 547 15.31 98.59 -32.65
C SER A 547 16.28 99.33 -33.56
N ASP A 548 17.26 99.99 -32.96
CA ASP A 548 18.39 100.63 -33.66
C ASP A 548 19.24 99.62 -34.46
N ASP A 549 19.01 98.31 -34.29
CA ASP A 549 19.74 97.24 -35.00
C ASP A 549 19.29 96.97 -36.44
N LEU A 550 18.30 97.69 -36.97
CA LEU A 550 17.96 97.70 -38.41
C LEU A 550 18.46 98.97 -39.13
N LEU A 551 19.27 99.81 -38.47
CA LEU A 551 19.90 100.99 -39.05
C LEU A 551 21.14 100.70 -39.91
N PHE A 552 21.48 99.43 -40.16
CA PHE A 552 22.43 99.07 -41.22
C PHE A 552 21.71 98.80 -42.52
N PHE A 553 21.25 99.91 -43.08
CA PHE A 553 21.25 100.09 -44.52
C PHE A 553 22.66 100.19 -45.06
#